data_AF-A0A497GTQ3-F1
#
_entry.id   AF-A0A497GTQ3-F1
#
_cell.length_a   1.000
_cell.length_b   1.000
_cell.length_c   1.000
_cell.angle_alpha   90.00
_cell.angle_beta   90.00
_cell.angle_gamma   90.00
#
_symmetry.space_group_name_H-M   'P 1'
#
loop_
_entity.id
_entity.type
_entity.pdbx_description
1 polymer ?
#
loop_
_entity_poly.entity_id
_entity_poly.type
_entity_poly.pdbx_seq_one_letter_code
_entity_poly.pdbx_strand_id
1 'polypeptide(L)'
;MRKLDFLRHIVNQALTVHGVSAKVTEEVRKVMTLAEARYNFSIYGGNPSKIADFLLSDDWRVVKQALTSSGYSKVVEAILRKVIETYDDARVREIAMRELESLRQESK
;
A
#
# COMPACT_ATOMS: atom_id res chain seq x y z
N MET A 1 14.16 -13.58 5.78
CA MET A 1 13.03 -12.68 5.45
C MET A 1 13.38 -11.26 5.86
N ARG A 2 13.58 -10.34 4.90
CA ARG A 2 13.74 -8.90 5.21
C ARG A 2 12.35 -8.34 5.50
N LYS A 3 12.03 -8.12 6.78
CA LYS A 3 10.80 -7.41 7.16
C LYS A 3 11.03 -5.93 6.86
N LEU A 4 10.55 -5.45 5.71
CA LEU A 4 10.55 -4.03 5.40
C LEU A 4 9.29 -3.39 5.97
N ASP A 5 9.45 -2.25 6.64
CA ASP A 5 8.34 -1.41 7.06
C ASP A 5 7.47 -0.97 5.87
N PHE A 6 6.17 -1.22 5.94
CA PHE A 6 5.25 -0.98 4.84
C PHE A 6 5.13 0.50 4.48
N LEU A 7 5.00 1.39 5.46
CA LEU A 7 4.86 2.82 5.20
C LEU A 7 6.21 3.42 4.77
N ARG A 8 7.27 3.19 5.53
CA ARG A 8 8.57 3.85 5.33
C ARG A 8 9.32 3.33 4.11
N HIS A 9 9.33 2.02 3.87
CA HIS A 9 10.16 1.43 2.83
C HIS A 9 9.40 1.02 1.57
N ILE A 10 8.07 0.96 1.60
CA ILE A 10 7.28 0.63 0.41
C ILE A 10 6.52 1.86 -0.07
N VAL A 11 5.59 2.40 0.74
CA VAL A 11 4.73 3.51 0.30
C VAL A 11 5.52 4.78 0.07
N ASN A 12 6.33 5.22 1.04
CA ASN A 12 7.11 6.46 0.91
C ASN A 12 8.12 6.40 -0.24
N GLN A 13 8.70 5.22 -0.50
CA GLN A 13 9.61 5.03 -1.61
C GLN A 13 8.86 5.13 -2.95
N ALA A 14 7.70 4.49 -3.07
CA ALA A 14 6.88 4.57 -4.28
C ALA A 14 6.41 6.02 -4.56
N LEU A 15 5.93 6.73 -3.55
CA LEU A 15 5.53 8.15 -3.69
C LEU A 15 6.68 9.02 -4.20
N THR A 16 7.89 8.82 -3.64
CA THR A 16 9.09 9.58 -4.04
C THR A 16 9.52 9.24 -5.47
N VAL A 17 9.65 7.96 -5.81
CA VAL A 17 10.15 7.49 -7.12
C VAL A 17 9.26 7.96 -8.26
N HIS A 18 7.95 8.04 -8.04
CA HIS A 18 6.98 8.45 -9.06
C HIS A 18 6.69 9.95 -9.07
N GLY A 19 7.39 10.76 -8.26
CA GLY A 19 7.23 12.21 -8.25
C GLY A 19 5.81 12.66 -7.87
N VAL A 20 5.18 11.98 -6.91
CA VAL A 20 3.84 12.34 -6.45
C VAL A 20 3.87 13.73 -5.82
N SER A 21 2.87 14.56 -6.14
CA SER A 21 2.79 15.92 -5.59
C SER A 21 2.81 15.92 -4.05
N ALA A 22 3.33 16.98 -3.44
CA ALA A 22 3.41 17.11 -1.99
C ALA A 22 2.03 17.00 -1.32
N LYS A 23 0.99 17.58 -1.94
CA LYS A 23 -0.40 17.53 -1.46
C LYS A 23 -0.91 16.09 -1.36
N VAL A 24 -0.79 15.32 -2.46
CA VAL A 24 -1.26 13.93 -2.51
C VAL A 24 -0.40 13.03 -1.60
N THR A 25 0.90 13.29 -1.53
CA THR A 25 1.82 12.58 -0.63
C THR A 25 1.39 12.72 0.82
N GLU A 26 1.07 13.93 1.27
CA GLU A 26 0.64 14.19 2.65
C GLU A 26 -0.69 13.52 2.97
N GLU A 27 -1.65 13.57 2.04
CA GLU A 27 -2.95 12.91 2.18
C GLU A 27 -2.79 11.39 2.34
N VAL A 28 -2.00 10.76 1.46
CA VAL A 28 -1.72 9.31 1.52
C VAL A 28 -1.00 8.96 2.82
N ARG A 29 0.02 9.72 3.23
CA ARG A 29 0.75 9.47 4.48
C ARG A 29 -0.15 9.54 5.70
N LYS A 30 -1.05 10.52 5.76
CA LYS A 30 -2.01 10.66 6.85
C LYS A 30 -2.89 9.42 6.99
N VAL A 31 -3.47 8.93 5.89
CA VAL A 31 -4.30 7.71 5.91
C VAL A 31 -3.47 6.50 6.31
N MET A 32 -2.27 6.35 5.76
CA MET A 32 -1.39 5.24 6.06
C MET A 32 -0.93 5.18 7.52
N THR A 33 -0.59 6.33 8.13
CA THR A 33 -0.20 6.39 9.55
C THR A 33 -1.36 6.00 10.45
N LEU A 34 -2.59 6.45 10.15
CA LEU A 34 -3.78 6.05 10.90
C LEU A 34 -4.09 4.56 10.72
N ALA A 35 -3.93 4.04 9.51
CA ALA A 35 -4.11 2.62 9.22
C ALA A 35 -3.07 1.76 9.95
N GLU A 36 -1.78 2.13 9.93
CA GLU A 36 -0.73 1.40 10.64
C GLU A 36 -1.04 1.31 12.14
N ALA A 37 -1.50 2.40 12.75
CA ALA A 37 -1.92 2.41 14.15
C ALA A 37 -3.17 1.54 14.39
N ARG A 38 -4.16 1.58 13.48
CA ARG A 38 -5.42 0.85 13.60
C ARG A 38 -5.26 -0.67 13.43
N TYR A 39 -4.54 -1.09 12.40
CA TYR A 39 -4.36 -2.51 12.06
C TYR A 39 -3.11 -3.12 12.70
N ASN A 40 -2.24 -2.30 13.28
CA ASN A 40 -1.01 -2.69 13.96
C ASN A 40 -0.11 -3.60 13.09
N PHE A 41 0.08 -3.23 11.82
CA PHE A 41 0.92 -4.01 10.89
C PHE A 41 2.39 -3.59 10.86
N SER A 42 2.81 -2.71 11.77
CA SER A 42 4.20 -2.24 11.83
C SER A 42 5.17 -3.40 12.09
N ILE A 43 6.38 -3.31 11.53
CA ILE A 43 7.44 -4.28 11.83
C ILE A 43 8.07 -4.03 13.22
N TYR A 44 7.81 -2.85 13.82
CA TYR A 44 8.36 -2.42 15.11
C TYR A 44 7.39 -2.74 16.25
N GLY A 45 7.07 -4.02 16.45
CA GLY A 45 6.18 -4.48 17.53
C GLY A 45 4.73 -4.74 17.13
N GLY A 46 4.40 -4.64 15.84
CA GLY A 46 3.13 -5.07 15.28
C GLY A 46 3.19 -6.45 14.62
N ASN A 47 2.16 -6.77 13.84
CA ASN A 47 2.06 -8.00 13.07
C ASN A 47 1.94 -7.69 11.56
N PRO A 48 3.03 -7.85 10.77
CA PRO A 48 3.00 -7.54 9.35
C PRO A 48 1.99 -8.35 8.51
N SER A 49 1.53 -9.51 9.00
CA SER A 49 0.44 -10.26 8.35
C SER A 49 -0.89 -9.48 8.34
N LYS A 50 -1.03 -8.45 9.17
CA LYS A 50 -2.18 -7.53 9.19
C LYS A 50 -2.24 -6.56 8.02
N ILE A 51 -1.21 -6.53 7.16
CA ILE A 51 -1.29 -5.83 5.86
C ILE A 51 -2.42 -6.40 5.01
N ALA A 52 -2.67 -7.72 5.09
CA ALA A 52 -3.81 -8.35 4.44
C ALA A 52 -5.15 -7.71 4.84
N ASP A 53 -5.34 -7.46 6.14
CA ASP A 53 -6.55 -6.84 6.67
C ASP A 53 -6.67 -5.39 6.18
N PHE A 54 -5.54 -4.65 6.15
CA PHE A 54 -5.49 -3.30 5.60
C PHE A 54 -5.84 -3.26 4.10
N LEU A 55 -5.26 -4.12 3.27
CA LEU A 55 -5.53 -4.15 1.83
C LEU A 55 -6.98 -4.49 1.49
N LEU A 56 -7.72 -5.15 2.40
CA LEU A 56 -9.16 -5.40 2.25
C LEU A 56 -10.04 -4.29 2.83
N SER A 57 -9.45 -3.28 3.46
CA SER A 57 -10.19 -2.24 4.19
C SER A 57 -10.59 -1.04 3.33
N ASP A 58 -11.55 -0.26 3.85
CA ASP A 58 -11.90 1.04 3.27
C ASP A 58 -10.74 2.04 3.34
N ASP A 59 -9.84 1.92 4.33
CA ASP A 59 -8.66 2.80 4.43
C ASP A 59 -7.73 2.61 3.22
N TRP A 60 -7.58 1.37 2.74
CA TRP A 60 -6.84 1.11 1.50
C TRP A 60 -7.58 1.62 0.27
N ARG A 61 -8.92 1.49 0.22
CA ARG A 61 -9.72 2.08 -0.87
C ARG A 61 -9.51 3.58 -0.98
N VAL A 62 -9.46 4.29 0.16
CA VAL A 62 -9.16 5.73 0.19
C VAL A 62 -7.78 6.03 -0.38
N VAL A 63 -6.74 5.27 -0.01
CA VAL A 63 -5.38 5.44 -0.56
C VAL A 63 -5.37 5.21 -2.08
N LYS A 64 -6.00 4.12 -2.56
CA LYS A 64 -6.12 3.86 -3.99
C LYS A 64 -6.80 5.00 -4.72
N GLN A 65 -7.92 5.51 -4.17
CA GLN A 65 -8.69 6.58 -4.78
C GLN A 65 -7.89 7.89 -4.83
N ALA A 66 -7.19 8.27 -3.76
CA ALA A 66 -6.37 9.48 -3.73
C ALA A 66 -5.28 9.46 -4.81
N LEU A 67 -4.63 8.31 -5.00
CA LEU A 67 -3.59 8.13 -6.01
C LEU A 67 -4.16 8.06 -7.43
N THR A 68 -5.18 7.25 -7.66
CA THR A 68 -5.75 7.03 -9.01
C THR A 68 -6.46 8.26 -9.55
N SER A 69 -7.29 8.93 -8.74
CA SER A 69 -7.99 10.16 -9.13
C SER A 69 -7.04 11.32 -9.44
N SER A 70 -5.83 11.28 -8.89
CA SER A 70 -4.75 12.26 -9.14
C SER A 70 -3.81 11.84 -10.28
N GLY A 71 -4.12 10.78 -11.02
CA GLY A 71 -3.30 10.30 -12.15
C GLY A 71 -2.09 9.46 -11.78
N TYR A 72 -1.97 9.03 -10.52
CA TYR A 72 -0.84 8.26 -9.99
C TYR A 72 -1.14 6.76 -9.84
N SER A 73 -1.94 6.17 -10.74
CA SER A 73 -2.29 4.73 -10.71
C SER A 73 -1.07 3.80 -10.69
N LYS A 74 0.02 4.19 -11.40
CA LYS A 74 1.29 3.46 -11.39
C LYS A 74 1.92 3.32 -10.00
N VAL A 75 1.63 4.24 -9.07
CA VAL A 75 2.11 4.18 -7.69
C VAL A 75 1.41 3.07 -6.92
N VAL A 76 0.10 2.92 -7.12
CA VAL A 76 -0.67 1.82 -6.51
C VAL A 76 -0.12 0.48 -7.00
N GLU A 77 0.12 0.34 -8.31
CA GLU A 77 0.75 -0.86 -8.88
C GLU A 77 2.13 -1.11 -8.27
N ALA A 78 2.98 -0.08 -8.14
CA ALA A 78 4.32 -0.22 -7.56
C ALA A 78 4.27 -0.67 -6.10
N ILE A 79 3.36 -0.12 -5.29
CA ILE A 79 3.14 -0.53 -3.89
C ILE A 79 2.75 -2.02 -3.83
N LEU A 80 1.73 -2.43 -4.59
CA LEU A 80 1.22 -3.80 -4.58
C LEU A 80 2.27 -4.81 -5.04
N ARG A 81 3.00 -4.52 -6.13
CA ARG A 81 4.12 -5.35 -6.58
C ARG A 81 5.19 -5.49 -5.50
N LYS A 82 5.54 -4.39 -4.84
CA LYS A 82 6.56 -4.44 -3.79
C LYS A 82 6.12 -5.24 -2.59
N VAL A 83 4.82 -5.20 -2.23
CA VAL A 83 4.26 -6.08 -1.21
C VAL A 83 4.41 -7.55 -1.60
N ILE A 84 4.03 -7.90 -2.83
CA ILE A 84 4.12 -9.28 -3.34
C ILE A 84 5.57 -9.81 -3.30
N GLU A 85 6.54 -8.96 -3.66
CA GLU A 85 7.97 -9.30 -3.66
C GLU A 85 8.58 -9.40 -2.25
N THR A 86 8.04 -8.67 -1.28
CA THR A 86 8.71 -8.46 0.02
C THR A 86 8.18 -9.39 1.11
N TYR A 87 6.87 -9.68 1.11
CA TYR A 87 6.22 -10.43 2.18
C TYR A 87 6.10 -11.90 1.82
N ASP A 88 6.62 -12.79 2.68
CA ASP A 88 6.51 -14.24 2.49
C ASP A 88 5.11 -14.79 2.88
N ASP A 89 4.34 -14.01 3.64
CA ASP A 89 2.99 -14.37 4.08
C ASP A 89 2.07 -14.61 2.87
N ALA A 90 1.54 -15.84 2.76
CA ALA A 90 0.73 -16.26 1.63
C ALA A 90 -0.56 -15.43 1.50
N ARG A 91 -1.21 -15.10 2.61
CA ARG A 91 -2.45 -14.33 2.62
C ARG A 91 -2.20 -12.89 2.18
N VAL A 92 -1.13 -12.27 2.65
CA VAL A 92 -0.73 -10.91 2.23
C VAL A 92 -0.46 -10.88 0.72
N ARG A 93 0.31 -11.84 0.21
CA ARG A 93 0.63 -11.91 -1.23
C ARG A 93 -0.61 -12.15 -2.09
N GLU A 94 -1.46 -13.10 -1.70
CA GLU A 94 -2.68 -13.42 -2.44
C GLU A 94 -3.61 -12.21 -2.56
N ILE A 95 -3.83 -11.49 -1.46
CA ILE A 95 -4.67 -10.28 -1.46
C ILE A 95 -4.03 -9.19 -2.31
N ALA A 96 -2.72 -8.97 -2.19
CA ALA A 96 -2.03 -7.97 -3.00
C ALA A 96 -2.07 -8.29 -4.51
N MET A 97 -1.99 -9.59 -4.89
CA MET A 97 -2.15 -10.03 -6.28
C MET A 97 -3.56 -9.76 -6.80
N ARG A 98 -4.59 -10.13 -6.04
CA ARG A 98 -5.99 -9.86 -6.41
C ARG A 98 -6.25 -8.37 -6.61
N GLU A 99 -5.79 -7.54 -5.66
CA GLU A 99 -5.89 -6.08 -5.76
C GLU A 99 -5.17 -5.52 -6.99
N LEU A 100 -4.02 -6.08 -7.35
CA LEU A 100 -3.26 -5.68 -8.52
C LEU A 100 -3.98 -6.06 -9.82
N GLU A 101 -4.63 -7.22 -9.86
CA GLU A 101 -5.46 -7.64 -10.99
C GLU A 101 -6.69 -6.75 -11.16
N SER A 102 -7.40 -6.43 -10.07
CA SER A 102 -8.54 -5.51 -10.08
C SER A 102 -8.16 -4.14 -10.63
N LEU A 103 -7.03 -3.57 -10.18
CA LEU A 103 -6.54 -2.27 -10.66
C LEU A 103 -6.30 -2.25 -12.19
N ARG A 104 -5.85 -3.37 -12.76
CA ARG A 104 -5.61 -3.50 -14.21
C ARG A 104 -6.89 -3.64 -15.02
N GLN A 105 -7.92 -4.25 -14.44
CA GLN A 105 -9.22 -4.40 -15.08
C GLN A 105 -9.98 -3.07 -15.09
N GLU A 106 -9.85 -2.25 -14.04
CA GLU A 106 -10.42 -0.90 -13.96
C GLU A 106 -9.74 0.12 -14.90
N SER A 107 -8.55 -0.21 -15.41
CA SER A 107 -7.79 0.65 -16.33
C SER A 107 -8.02 0.32 -17.83
N LYS A 108 -8.92 -0.62 -18.15
CA LYS A 108 -9.34 -0.97 -19.50
C LYS A 108 -10.67 -0.29 -19.85
#